data_AF-M2TB45-F1
#
_entry.id   AF-M2TB45-F1
#
_cell.length_a   1.000
_cell.length_b   1.000
_cell.length_c   1.000
_cell.angle_alpha   90.00
_cell.angle_beta   90.00
_cell.angle_gamma   90.00
#
_symmetry.space_group_name_H-M   'P 1'
#
loop_
_entity.id
_entity.type
_entity.pdbx_description
1 polymer ?
#
loop_
_entity_poly.entity_id
_entity_poly.type
_entity_poly.pdbx_seq_one_letter_code
_entity_poly.pdbx_strand_id
1 'polypeptide(L)'
;STLFPGKTVEEPDYHVFWTRVMLQMVLKVAKRIPPPDFASIESFDDEHLCAFTSSAEFKINIMEQWRSSIIPQLAWNDQDPPSTIHSMASLRVEFYGGVAALLLPYMKFLKFVDRIEVSGKELSKGQQGIIDIIYNWTRYTLYNIIAFDCIGAVDNQAYKKFRGISSSLVIMGNPVNTLHIKSKAVLLFQAIRSAPFGKHIESLLQLSDEDVNYLYQHTVDRLSRFRPTSRILTQDLELLNMPWPHISPILQLRLAATLAV
;
A
#
# COMPACT_ATOMS: atom_id res chain seq x y z
N SER A 1 8.03 34.02 -24.98
CA SER A 1 7.07 33.80 -23.88
C SER A 1 5.73 33.38 -24.46
N THR A 2 5.52 32.07 -24.62
CA THR A 2 4.23 31.41 -24.88
C THR A 2 4.53 29.92 -24.79
N LEU A 3 4.39 29.35 -23.59
CA LEU A 3 4.57 27.92 -23.35
C LEU A 3 3.22 27.37 -22.86
N PHE A 4 2.68 26.46 -23.67
CA PHE A 4 1.54 25.55 -23.43
C PHE A 4 0.14 26.05 -23.83
N PRO A 5 -0.41 25.59 -24.97
CA PRO A 5 -1.84 25.61 -25.23
C PRO A 5 -2.53 24.44 -24.49
N GLY A 6 -3.62 24.73 -23.80
CA GLY A 6 -4.58 23.72 -23.33
C GLY A 6 -4.26 23.03 -22.00
N LYS A 7 -4.35 23.75 -20.88
CA LYS A 7 -4.72 23.14 -19.60
C LYS A 7 -6.05 23.73 -19.17
N THR A 8 -7.14 22.98 -19.39
CA THR A 8 -8.32 23.13 -18.54
C THR A 8 -7.86 22.76 -17.13
N VAL A 9 -7.66 23.77 -16.30
CA VAL A 9 -7.56 23.57 -14.84
C VAL A 9 -8.90 22.94 -14.47
N GLU A 10 -8.91 21.67 -14.07
CA GLU A 10 -10.12 21.04 -13.51
C GLU A 10 -10.66 21.98 -12.41
N GLU A 11 -11.90 22.44 -12.56
CA GLU A 11 -12.52 23.23 -11.50
C GLU A 11 -12.58 22.39 -10.22
N PRO A 12 -12.33 22.98 -9.04
CA PRO A 12 -12.37 22.24 -7.78
C PRO A 12 -13.77 21.67 -7.54
N ASP A 13 -13.90 20.35 -7.57
CA ASP A 13 -15.16 19.68 -7.24
C ASP A 13 -15.43 19.81 -5.72
N TYR A 14 -16.45 20.59 -5.40
CA TYR A 14 -16.89 20.85 -4.02
C TYR A 14 -17.25 19.57 -3.26
N HIS A 15 -17.84 18.57 -3.93
CA HIS A 15 -18.19 17.30 -3.32
C HIS A 15 -16.94 16.48 -2.99
N VAL A 16 -15.95 16.46 -3.89
CA VAL A 16 -14.66 15.79 -3.63
C VAL A 16 -13.94 16.45 -2.46
N PHE A 17 -13.95 17.79 -2.39
CA PHE A 17 -13.34 18.54 -1.29
C PHE A 17 -13.93 18.15 0.07
N TRP A 18 -15.26 18.21 0.25
CA TRP A 18 -15.87 17.87 1.53
C TRP A 18 -15.73 16.39 1.89
N THR A 19 -15.83 15.51 0.90
CA THR A 19 -15.59 14.07 1.07
C THR A 19 -14.17 13.82 1.61
N ARG A 20 -13.17 14.53 1.08
CA ARG A 20 -11.80 14.47 1.55
C ARG A 20 -11.62 15.02 2.97
N VAL A 21 -12.28 16.12 3.30
CA VAL A 21 -12.26 16.67 4.67
C VAL A 21 -12.78 15.62 5.66
N MET A 22 -13.89 14.95 5.34
CA MET A 22 -14.46 13.87 6.16
C MET A 22 -13.51 12.68 6.28
N LEU A 23 -12.87 12.25 5.17
CA LEU A 23 -11.86 11.19 5.18
C LEU A 23 -10.75 11.49 6.19
N GLN A 24 -10.23 12.71 6.19
CA GLN A 24 -9.15 13.12 7.08
C GLN A 24 -9.59 13.13 8.56
N MET A 25 -10.85 13.46 8.85
CA MET A 25 -11.40 13.34 10.20
C MET A 25 -11.49 11.87 10.65
N VAL A 26 -12.02 10.99 9.80
CA VAL A 26 -12.14 9.55 10.07
C VAL A 26 -10.76 8.91 10.26
N LEU A 27 -9.78 9.24 9.41
CA LEU A 27 -8.39 8.80 9.57
C LEU A 27 -7.81 9.22 10.91
N LYS A 28 -8.07 10.45 11.36
CA LYS A 28 -7.61 10.91 12.69
C LYS A 28 -8.23 10.10 13.81
N VAL A 29 -9.50 9.72 13.72
CA VAL A 29 -10.17 8.86 14.70
C VAL A 29 -9.56 7.46 14.70
N ALA A 30 -9.43 6.84 13.53
CA ALA A 30 -8.84 5.49 13.41
C ALA A 30 -7.38 5.43 13.89
N LYS A 31 -6.61 6.52 13.74
CA LYS A 31 -5.24 6.64 14.24
C LYS A 31 -5.13 6.68 15.77
N ARG A 32 -6.18 7.06 16.49
CA ARG A 32 -6.17 7.10 17.98
C ARG A 32 -6.14 5.72 18.60
N ILE A 33 -6.57 4.69 17.87
CA ILE A 33 -6.48 3.31 18.32
C ILE A 33 -4.99 2.92 18.27
N PRO A 34 -4.34 2.60 19.40
CA PRO A 34 -2.93 2.27 19.39
C PRO A 34 -2.68 0.94 18.69
N PRO A 35 -1.55 0.79 17.96
CA PRO A 35 -1.12 -0.51 17.47
C PRO A 35 -0.62 -1.39 18.64
N PRO A 36 -0.53 -2.72 18.45
CA PRO A 36 0.01 -3.61 19.47
C PRO A 36 1.49 -3.32 19.80
N ASP A 37 1.87 -3.48 21.07
CA ASP A 37 3.27 -3.47 21.48
C ASP A 37 3.91 -4.85 21.35
N PHE A 38 4.27 -5.21 20.12
CA PHE A 38 4.91 -6.48 19.80
C PHE A 38 6.23 -6.73 20.54
N ALA A 39 6.95 -5.67 20.93
CA ALA A 39 8.26 -5.80 21.54
C ALA A 39 8.17 -6.35 22.96
N SER A 40 7.09 -6.02 23.67
CA SER A 40 6.81 -6.46 25.04
C SER A 40 6.43 -7.94 25.18
N ILE A 41 6.17 -8.63 24.06
CA ILE A 41 5.63 -10.00 24.05
C ILE A 41 6.76 -10.99 23.73
N GLU A 42 7.02 -11.90 24.66
CA GLU A 42 8.10 -12.91 24.54
C GLU A 42 7.75 -14.02 23.54
N SER A 43 6.51 -14.51 23.57
CA SER A 43 5.95 -15.49 22.61
C SER A 43 4.51 -15.12 22.26
N PHE A 44 4.09 -15.41 21.03
CA PHE A 44 2.71 -15.17 20.58
C PHE A 44 1.91 -16.47 20.63
N ASP A 45 0.90 -16.50 21.49
CA ASP A 45 -0.19 -17.47 21.42
C ASP A 45 -1.33 -16.98 20.49
N ASP A 46 -2.33 -17.82 20.29
CA ASP A 46 -3.46 -17.51 19.42
C ASP A 46 -4.33 -16.35 19.91
N GLU A 47 -4.39 -16.12 21.23
CA GLU A 47 -5.17 -15.03 21.82
C GLU A 47 -4.54 -13.67 21.48
N HIS A 48 -3.22 -13.55 21.59
CA HIS A 48 -2.49 -12.36 21.16
C HIS A 48 -2.74 -12.08 19.67
N LEU A 49 -2.61 -13.10 18.82
CA LEU A 49 -2.82 -12.95 17.38
C LEU A 49 -4.27 -12.51 17.06
N CYS A 50 -5.26 -13.12 17.71
CA CYS A 50 -6.67 -12.73 17.56
C CYS A 50 -6.94 -11.29 18.00
N ALA A 51 -6.30 -10.82 19.08
CA ALA A 51 -6.42 -9.45 19.54
C ALA A 51 -5.84 -8.45 18.51
N PHE A 52 -4.69 -8.79 17.91
CA PHE A 52 -4.08 -7.96 16.86
C PHE A 52 -4.99 -7.86 15.63
N THR A 53 -5.54 -8.99 15.18
CA THR A 53 -6.48 -9.05 14.07
C THR A 53 -7.73 -8.23 14.34
N SER A 54 -8.37 -8.41 15.50
CA SER A 54 -9.58 -7.66 15.87
C SER A 54 -9.34 -6.14 15.86
N SER A 55 -8.16 -5.70 16.34
CA SER A 55 -7.75 -4.30 16.34
C SER A 55 -7.52 -3.74 14.93
N ALA A 56 -6.86 -4.52 14.06
CA ALA A 56 -6.63 -4.15 12.66
C ALA A 56 -7.94 -4.10 11.85
N GLU A 57 -8.80 -5.10 12.01
CA GLU A 57 -10.12 -5.17 11.38
C GLU A 57 -11.00 -4.00 11.79
N PHE A 58 -10.99 -3.62 13.08
CA PHE A 58 -11.76 -2.47 13.54
C PHE A 58 -11.32 -1.16 12.83
N LYS A 59 -10.01 -0.97 12.60
CA LYS A 59 -9.49 0.17 11.83
C LYS A 59 -9.94 0.12 10.37
N ILE A 60 -9.91 -1.05 9.73
CA ILE A 60 -10.40 -1.22 8.35
C ILE A 60 -11.89 -0.91 8.27
N ASN A 61 -12.68 -1.44 9.21
CA ASN A 61 -14.13 -1.25 9.24
C ASN A 61 -14.54 0.22 9.39
N ILE A 62 -13.83 1.00 10.21
CA ILE A 62 -14.06 2.45 10.31
C ILE A 62 -13.88 3.12 8.94
N MET A 63 -12.85 2.72 8.20
CA MET A 63 -12.53 3.30 6.89
C MET A 63 -13.53 2.86 5.81
N GLU A 64 -13.92 1.59 5.80
CA GLU A 64 -14.91 1.05 4.87
C GLU A 64 -16.33 1.56 5.15
N GLN A 65 -16.68 1.84 6.41
CA GLN A 65 -17.91 2.54 6.76
C GLN A 65 -17.94 3.96 6.18
N TRP A 66 -16.82 4.69 6.29
CA TRP A 66 -16.71 5.98 5.61
C TRP A 66 -16.88 5.83 4.09
N ARG A 67 -16.18 4.87 3.48
CA ARG A 67 -16.24 4.64 2.03
C ARG A 67 -17.64 4.29 1.54
N SER A 68 -18.39 3.48 2.29
CA SER A 68 -19.78 3.13 1.96
C SER A 68 -20.78 4.27 2.17
N SER A 69 -20.40 5.30 2.92
CA SER A 69 -21.24 6.49 3.17
C SER A 69 -21.07 7.62 2.15
N ILE A 70 -20.11 7.51 1.22
CA ILE A 70 -19.87 8.55 0.22
C ILE A 70 -21.03 8.62 -0.78
N ILE A 71 -21.27 9.81 -1.32
CA ILE A 71 -22.34 10.01 -2.30
C ILE A 71 -22.11 9.15 -3.55
N PRO A 72 -23.17 8.61 -4.20
CA PRO A 72 -23.04 7.66 -5.30
C PRO A 72 -22.15 8.14 -6.47
N GLN A 73 -22.13 9.45 -6.74
CA GLN A 73 -21.31 10.03 -7.82
C GLN A 73 -19.80 9.91 -7.56
N LEU A 74 -19.40 9.78 -6.29
CA LEU A 74 -18.01 9.62 -5.88
C LEU A 74 -17.70 8.18 -5.49
N ALA A 75 -18.65 7.25 -5.61
CA ALA A 75 -18.43 5.85 -5.27
C ALA A 75 -17.47 5.18 -6.25
N TRP A 76 -16.67 4.22 -5.76
CA TRP A 76 -15.83 3.38 -6.61
C TRP A 76 -15.68 1.97 -6.07
N ASN A 77 -15.50 1.01 -6.99
CA ASN A 77 -15.14 -0.37 -6.69
C ASN A 77 -13.63 -0.58 -6.84
N ASP A 78 -13.08 -1.51 -6.06
CA ASP A 78 -11.67 -1.92 -6.15
C ASP A 78 -11.36 -2.71 -7.44
N GLN A 79 -12.38 -3.19 -8.14
CA GLN A 79 -12.26 -3.80 -9.47
C GLN A 79 -12.27 -2.78 -10.61
N ASP A 80 -12.63 -1.52 -10.33
CA ASP A 80 -12.59 -0.47 -11.33
C ASP A 80 -11.13 -0.13 -11.67
N PRO A 81 -10.83 0.26 -12.92
CA PRO A 81 -9.51 0.81 -13.24
C PRO A 81 -9.22 2.08 -12.42
N PRO A 82 -7.93 2.46 -12.28
CA PRO A 82 -7.56 3.75 -11.69
C PRO A 82 -8.28 4.91 -12.40
N SER A 83 -8.64 5.94 -11.64
CA SER A 83 -9.39 7.08 -12.15
C SER A 83 -8.58 7.87 -13.18
N THR A 84 -9.23 8.27 -14.27
CA THR A 84 -8.70 9.23 -15.25
C THR A 84 -8.80 10.67 -14.76
N ILE A 85 -9.75 10.95 -13.86
CA ILE A 85 -10.00 12.26 -13.23
C ILE A 85 -9.03 12.47 -12.06
N HIS A 86 -8.34 13.61 -12.01
CA HIS A 86 -7.29 13.87 -11.03
C HIS A 86 -7.84 13.97 -9.59
N SER A 87 -8.94 14.70 -9.39
CA SER A 87 -9.56 14.90 -8.07
C SER A 87 -9.96 13.57 -7.41
N MET A 88 -10.55 12.66 -8.19
CA MET A 88 -10.93 11.31 -7.78
C MET A 88 -9.73 10.41 -7.54
N ALA A 89 -8.72 10.44 -8.42
CA ALA A 89 -7.49 9.68 -8.23
C ALA A 89 -6.80 10.07 -6.91
N SER A 90 -6.74 11.37 -6.62
CA SER A 90 -6.19 11.90 -5.37
C SER A 90 -7.00 11.44 -4.14
N LEU A 91 -8.33 11.42 -4.22
CA LEU A 91 -9.19 10.94 -3.13
C LEU A 91 -8.94 9.44 -2.87
N ARG A 92 -8.89 8.62 -3.92
CA ARG A 92 -8.58 7.18 -3.82
C ARG A 92 -7.19 6.94 -3.21
N VAL A 93 -6.18 7.72 -3.62
CA VAL A 93 -4.82 7.67 -3.04
C VAL A 93 -4.84 7.96 -1.54
N GLU A 94 -5.56 9.01 -1.11
CA GLU A 94 -5.66 9.35 0.32
C GLU A 94 -6.35 8.25 1.12
N PHE A 95 -7.40 7.64 0.57
CA PHE A 95 -8.09 6.53 1.21
C PHE A 95 -7.16 5.31 1.34
N TYR A 96 -6.67 4.78 0.22
CA TYR A 96 -5.85 3.57 0.23
C TYR A 96 -4.54 3.75 0.98
N GLY A 97 -3.88 4.91 0.81
CA GLY A 97 -2.65 5.24 1.55
C GLY A 97 -2.91 5.41 3.04
N GLY A 98 -4.07 5.96 3.41
CA GLY A 98 -4.51 6.09 4.79
C GLY A 98 -4.73 4.74 5.47
N VAL A 99 -5.44 3.81 4.83
CA VAL A 99 -5.64 2.45 5.36
C VAL A 99 -4.33 1.68 5.43
N ALA A 100 -3.50 1.72 4.38
CA ALA A 100 -2.19 1.10 4.39
C ALA A 100 -1.31 1.64 5.53
N ALA A 101 -1.33 2.95 5.79
CA ALA A 101 -0.61 3.56 6.91
C ALA A 101 -1.18 3.18 8.29
N LEU A 102 -2.49 2.89 8.42
CA LEU A 102 -3.08 2.38 9.65
C LEU A 102 -2.66 0.94 9.94
N LEU A 103 -2.47 0.13 8.90
CA LEU A 103 -2.06 -1.27 9.00
C LEU A 103 -0.54 -1.46 9.08
N LEU A 104 0.25 -0.49 8.58
CA LEU A 104 1.71 -0.57 8.56
C LEU A 104 2.32 -0.89 9.94
N PRO A 105 1.88 -0.30 11.08
CA PRO A 105 2.40 -0.68 12.39
C PRO A 105 2.18 -2.15 12.76
N TYR A 106 1.13 -2.80 12.26
CA TYR A 106 0.89 -4.22 12.49
C TYR A 106 1.95 -5.06 11.78
N MET A 107 2.48 -4.60 10.64
CA MET A 107 3.57 -5.27 9.93
C MET A 107 4.88 -5.38 10.73
N LYS A 108 4.99 -4.71 11.88
CA LYS A 108 6.09 -4.95 12.83
C LYS A 108 6.13 -6.39 13.33
N PHE A 109 5.00 -7.09 13.37
CA PHE A 109 4.98 -8.51 13.77
C PHE A 109 5.92 -9.36 12.89
N LEU A 110 6.15 -8.95 11.63
CA LEU A 110 7.03 -9.64 10.68
C LEU A 110 8.49 -9.76 11.19
N LYS A 111 8.90 -8.86 12.11
CA LYS A 111 10.21 -8.91 12.78
C LYS A 111 10.31 -10.05 13.81
N PHE A 112 9.18 -10.61 14.21
CA PHE A 112 9.00 -11.52 15.33
C PHE A 112 8.26 -12.81 14.93
N VAL A 113 8.22 -13.15 13.65
CA VAL A 113 7.53 -14.37 13.13
C VAL A 113 8.09 -15.65 13.77
N ASP A 114 9.34 -15.63 14.20
CA ASP A 114 10.01 -16.71 14.94
C ASP A 114 9.43 -16.94 16.35
N ARG A 115 8.66 -15.99 16.89
CA ARG A 115 8.01 -16.09 18.20
C ARG A 115 6.60 -16.69 18.14
N ILE A 116 6.11 -17.04 16.96
CA ILE A 116 4.79 -17.65 16.78
C ILE A 116 4.90 -19.15 17.01
N GLU A 117 4.13 -19.67 17.97
CA GLU A 117 4.04 -21.12 18.16
C GLU A 117 3.31 -21.77 16.98
N VAL A 118 3.95 -22.75 16.35
CA VAL A 118 3.35 -23.56 15.27
C VAL A 118 3.00 -24.92 15.87
N SER A 119 1.76 -25.08 16.35
CA SER A 119 1.35 -26.26 17.11
C SER A 119 0.51 -27.27 16.32
N GLY A 120 0.36 -27.14 15.00
CA GLY A 120 -0.50 -28.04 14.22
C GLY A 120 -0.26 -28.05 12.71
N LYS A 121 -0.95 -28.96 12.01
CA LYS A 121 -1.00 -29.02 10.54
C LYS A 121 -1.92 -27.94 9.94
N GLU A 122 -2.88 -27.44 10.72
CA GLU A 122 -3.84 -26.40 10.33
C GLU A 122 -3.50 -25.08 11.00
N LEU A 123 -3.77 -23.97 10.29
CA LEU A 123 -3.55 -22.62 10.82
C LEU A 123 -4.61 -22.30 11.88
N SER A 124 -4.18 -21.79 13.03
CA SER A 124 -5.09 -21.29 14.07
C SER A 124 -5.85 -20.05 13.60
N LYS A 125 -6.91 -19.66 14.32
CA LYS A 125 -7.73 -18.50 13.98
C LYS A 125 -6.89 -17.21 13.96
N GLY A 126 -6.02 -17.03 14.95
CA GLY A 126 -5.10 -15.90 15.01
C GLY A 126 -4.09 -15.92 13.87
N GLN A 127 -3.51 -17.07 13.52
CA GLN A 127 -2.59 -17.19 12.37
C GLN A 127 -3.27 -16.82 11.04
N GLN A 128 -4.51 -17.27 10.83
CA GLN A 128 -5.31 -16.86 9.67
C GLN A 128 -5.57 -15.35 9.68
N GLY A 129 -5.95 -14.79 10.83
CA GLY A 129 -6.16 -13.36 11.00
C GLY A 129 -4.90 -12.52 10.72
N ILE A 130 -3.70 -13.03 11.02
CA ILE A 130 -2.45 -12.36 10.66
C ILE A 130 -2.20 -12.36 9.15
N ILE A 131 -2.49 -13.47 8.48
CA ILE A 131 -2.44 -13.55 7.00
C ILE A 131 -3.41 -12.51 6.40
N ASP A 132 -4.61 -12.36 6.97
CA ASP A 132 -5.58 -11.36 6.53
C ASP A 132 -5.08 -9.92 6.71
N ILE A 133 -4.35 -9.61 7.79
CA ILE A 133 -3.71 -8.29 7.95
C ILE A 133 -2.69 -8.05 6.84
N ILE A 134 -1.81 -9.03 6.56
CA ILE A 134 -0.79 -8.93 5.49
C ILE A 134 -1.46 -8.73 4.13
N TYR A 135 -2.50 -9.52 3.85
CA TYR A 135 -3.28 -9.41 2.62
C TYR A 135 -3.87 -8.01 2.47
N ASN A 136 -4.58 -7.50 3.50
CA ASN A 136 -5.21 -6.18 3.45
C ASN A 136 -4.17 -5.06 3.30
N TRP A 137 -3.08 -5.09 4.07
CA TRP A 137 -2.00 -4.11 3.93
C TRP A 137 -1.42 -4.10 2.52
N THR A 138 -1.16 -5.29 1.96
CA THR A 138 -0.62 -5.43 0.61
C THR A 138 -1.61 -4.89 -0.42
N ARG A 139 -2.88 -5.30 -0.35
CA ARG A 139 -3.96 -4.84 -1.23
C ARG A 139 -4.06 -3.31 -1.26
N TYR A 140 -4.20 -2.67 -0.09
CA TYR A 140 -4.33 -1.20 -0.01
C TYR A 140 -3.06 -0.48 -0.48
N THR A 141 -1.89 -1.05 -0.20
CA THR A 141 -0.62 -0.52 -0.68
C THR A 141 -0.55 -0.53 -2.22
N LEU A 142 -0.90 -1.65 -2.85
CA LEU A 142 -0.88 -1.77 -4.31
C LEU A 142 -1.88 -0.81 -4.96
N TYR A 143 -3.09 -0.69 -4.42
CA TYR A 143 -4.06 0.30 -4.90
C TYR A 143 -3.56 1.74 -4.74
N ASN A 144 -2.88 2.07 -3.65
CA ASN A 144 -2.24 3.38 -3.50
C ASN A 144 -1.11 3.63 -4.52
N ILE A 145 -0.37 2.59 -4.90
CA ILE A 145 0.71 2.68 -5.90
C ILE A 145 0.12 3.06 -7.26
N ILE A 146 -0.94 2.38 -7.68
CA ILE A 146 -1.52 2.50 -9.03
C ILE A 146 -2.59 3.57 -9.20
N ALA A 147 -3.10 4.17 -8.12
CA ALA A 147 -4.25 5.05 -8.20
C ALA A 147 -4.04 6.31 -9.08
N PHE A 148 -2.78 6.65 -9.41
CA PHE A 148 -2.43 7.74 -10.33
C PHE A 148 -2.01 7.28 -11.73
N ASP A 149 -2.08 5.98 -12.03
CA ASP A 149 -1.56 5.41 -13.27
C ASP A 149 -2.33 5.84 -14.52
N CYS A 150 -3.59 6.27 -14.38
CA CYS A 150 -4.48 6.58 -15.50
C CYS A 150 -4.83 8.07 -15.66
N ILE A 151 -4.24 9.00 -14.89
CA ILE A 151 -4.70 10.40 -14.92
C ILE A 151 -4.57 11.02 -16.32
N GLY A 152 -5.67 11.52 -16.85
CA GLY A 152 -5.76 12.12 -18.18
C GLY A 152 -5.62 11.12 -19.32
N ALA A 153 -5.63 9.81 -19.05
CA ALA A 153 -5.69 8.80 -20.10
C ALA A 153 -7.01 8.90 -20.87
N VAL A 154 -7.00 8.48 -22.14
CA VAL A 154 -8.19 8.49 -23.00
C VAL A 154 -9.16 7.42 -22.51
N ASP A 155 -10.45 7.77 -22.45
CA ASP A 155 -11.51 6.84 -22.07
C ASP A 155 -11.49 5.57 -22.95
N ASN A 156 -11.72 4.40 -22.34
CA ASN A 156 -11.70 3.05 -22.92
C ASN A 156 -10.33 2.40 -23.18
N GLN A 157 -9.21 3.01 -22.81
CA GLN A 157 -7.94 2.28 -22.83
C GLN A 157 -7.90 1.22 -21.73
N ALA A 158 -7.76 -0.05 -22.11
CA ALA A 158 -7.66 -1.15 -21.15
C ALA A 158 -6.42 -0.98 -20.26
N TYR A 159 -6.64 -0.74 -18.97
CA TYR A 159 -5.57 -0.63 -17.99
C TYR A 159 -4.98 -2.01 -17.68
N LYS A 160 -3.65 -2.11 -17.67
CA LYS A 160 -2.91 -3.27 -17.16
C LYS A 160 -2.22 -2.86 -15.86
N LYS A 161 -2.30 -3.71 -14.83
CA LYS A 161 -1.74 -3.42 -13.49
C LYS A 161 -0.28 -2.95 -13.60
N PHE A 162 0.03 -1.86 -12.91
CA PHE A 162 1.35 -1.23 -12.83
C PHE A 162 1.91 -0.68 -14.15
N ARG A 163 1.11 -0.63 -15.23
CA ARG A 163 1.48 0.03 -16.49
C ARG A 163 0.79 1.38 -16.59
N GLY A 164 1.48 2.41 -16.09
CA GLY A 164 1.01 3.79 -16.17
C GLY A 164 0.75 4.25 -17.60
N ILE A 165 -0.44 4.78 -17.85
CA ILE A 165 -0.89 5.38 -19.11
C ILE A 165 -1.26 6.87 -18.94
N SER A 166 -0.95 7.45 -17.78
CA SER A 166 -1.18 8.85 -17.46
C SER A 166 -0.55 9.78 -18.51
N SER A 167 -1.37 10.61 -19.13
CA SER A 167 -0.93 11.65 -20.07
C SER A 167 -0.57 12.96 -19.37
N SER A 168 -0.95 13.10 -18.09
CA SER A 168 -0.75 14.29 -17.29
C SER A 168 0.44 14.17 -16.33
N LEU A 169 1.07 15.31 -16.04
CA LEU A 169 2.06 15.42 -14.97
C LEU A 169 1.36 15.38 -13.61
N VAL A 170 1.46 14.26 -12.92
CA VAL A 170 0.99 14.13 -11.54
C VAL A 170 1.95 14.89 -10.63
N ILE A 171 1.56 16.11 -10.22
CA ILE A 171 2.31 16.88 -9.24
C ILE A 171 1.98 16.32 -7.84
N MET A 172 2.82 15.41 -7.37
CA MET A 172 2.78 15.00 -5.97
C MET A 172 3.25 16.17 -5.09
N GLY A 173 2.51 16.52 -4.04
CA GLY A 173 2.88 17.63 -3.15
C GLY A 173 4.24 17.45 -2.46
N ASN A 174 4.64 16.20 -2.20
CA ASN A 174 6.00 15.83 -1.80
C ASN A 174 6.42 14.55 -2.54
N PRO A 175 6.99 14.65 -3.74
CA PRO A 175 7.29 13.49 -4.58
C PRO A 175 8.37 12.61 -3.95
N VAL A 176 9.35 13.21 -3.25
CA VAL A 176 10.44 12.48 -2.61
C VAL A 176 9.92 11.60 -1.48
N ASN A 177 9.17 12.15 -0.54
CA ASN A 177 8.62 11.37 0.57
C ASN A 177 7.62 10.30 0.08
N THR A 178 6.81 10.63 -0.92
CA THR A 178 5.86 9.68 -1.51
C THR A 178 6.57 8.48 -2.13
N LEU A 179 7.63 8.74 -2.92
CA LEU A 179 8.41 7.68 -3.54
C LEU A 179 9.20 6.86 -2.52
N HIS A 180 9.72 7.50 -1.47
CA HIS A 180 10.39 6.81 -0.36
C HIS A 180 9.48 5.83 0.39
N ILE A 181 8.23 6.22 0.64
CA ILE A 181 7.24 5.33 1.26
C ILE A 181 6.88 4.18 0.31
N LYS A 182 6.65 4.49 -0.98
CA LYS A 182 6.30 3.48 -1.99
C LYS A 182 7.44 2.47 -2.21
N SER A 183 8.69 2.90 -2.23
CA SER A 183 9.85 2.02 -2.38
C SER A 183 9.97 1.03 -1.21
N LYS A 184 9.82 1.52 0.02
CA LYS A 184 9.77 0.68 1.23
C LYS A 184 8.63 -0.32 1.20
N ALA A 185 7.47 0.08 0.70
CA ALA A 185 6.33 -0.81 0.60
C ALA A 185 6.55 -1.93 -0.43
N VAL A 186 7.16 -1.61 -1.59
CA VAL A 186 7.54 -2.61 -2.60
C VAL A 186 8.62 -3.55 -2.08
N LEU A 187 9.60 -3.04 -1.34
CA LEU A 187 10.61 -3.85 -0.66
C LEU A 187 9.98 -4.85 0.31
N LEU A 188 9.05 -4.39 1.17
CA LEU A 188 8.36 -5.25 2.12
C LEU A 188 7.49 -6.30 1.40
N PHE A 189 6.81 -5.92 0.32
CA PHE A 189 6.03 -6.85 -0.51
C PHE A 189 6.92 -7.95 -1.12
N GLN A 190 8.09 -7.62 -1.65
CA GLN A 190 9.05 -8.61 -2.16
C GLN A 190 9.48 -9.59 -1.08
N ALA A 191 9.73 -9.11 0.14
CA ALA A 191 10.12 -9.97 1.24
C ALA A 191 8.97 -10.87 1.73
N ILE A 192 7.73 -10.36 1.76
CA ILE A 192 6.51 -11.15 2.03
C ILE A 192 6.35 -12.26 0.99
N ARG A 193 6.55 -11.93 -0.29
CA ARG A 193 6.47 -12.88 -1.40
C ARG A 193 7.47 -14.03 -1.26
N SER A 194 8.69 -13.73 -0.84
CA SER A 194 9.73 -14.74 -0.60
C SER A 194 9.43 -15.66 0.59
N ALA A 195 8.59 -15.22 1.53
CA ALA A 195 8.26 -15.97 2.74
C ALA A 195 7.30 -17.16 2.46
N PRO A 196 7.20 -18.15 3.37
CA PRO A 196 6.38 -19.36 3.15
C PRO A 196 4.90 -19.11 2.82
N PHE A 197 4.31 -18.04 3.38
CA PHE A 197 2.92 -17.65 3.13
C PHE A 197 2.74 -16.71 1.92
N GLY A 198 3.84 -16.27 1.29
CA GLY A 198 3.83 -15.32 0.18
C GLY A 198 2.99 -15.77 -1.00
N LYS A 199 3.12 -17.04 -1.43
CA LYS A 199 2.33 -17.61 -2.54
C LYS A 199 0.83 -17.58 -2.28
N HIS A 200 0.41 -17.75 -1.03
CA HIS A 200 -1.00 -17.68 -0.66
C HIS A 200 -1.52 -16.23 -0.80
N ILE A 201 -0.75 -15.25 -0.31
CA ILE A 201 -1.08 -13.83 -0.47
C ILE A 201 -1.16 -13.43 -1.96
N GLU A 202 -0.23 -13.89 -2.80
CA GLU A 202 -0.27 -13.62 -4.24
C GLU A 202 -1.51 -14.20 -4.92
N SER A 203 -1.89 -15.42 -4.56
CA SER A 203 -3.10 -16.07 -5.07
C SER A 203 -4.35 -15.28 -4.70
N LEU A 204 -4.45 -14.79 -3.45
CA LEU A 204 -5.57 -13.95 -3.02
C LEU A 204 -5.63 -12.60 -3.75
N LEU A 205 -4.48 -12.04 -4.13
CA LEU A 205 -4.38 -10.77 -4.85
C LEU A 205 -4.52 -10.92 -6.38
N GLN A 206 -4.54 -12.16 -6.87
CA GLN A 206 -4.55 -12.48 -8.30
C GLN A 206 -3.42 -11.72 -9.04
N LEU A 207 -2.20 -11.82 -8.50
CA LEU A 207 -1.01 -11.23 -9.11
C LEU A 207 -0.25 -12.30 -9.87
N SER A 208 0.03 -12.03 -11.15
CA SER A 208 0.96 -12.84 -11.93
C SER A 208 2.42 -12.45 -11.65
N ASP A 209 3.35 -13.34 -11.98
CA ASP A 209 4.79 -13.02 -11.96
C ASP A 209 5.11 -11.78 -12.81
N GLU A 210 4.40 -11.64 -13.92
CA GLU A 210 4.50 -10.49 -14.82
C GLU A 210 4.06 -9.20 -14.11
N ASP A 211 2.94 -9.20 -13.40
CA ASP A 211 2.46 -8.03 -12.63
C ASP A 211 3.48 -7.60 -11.58
N VAL A 212 4.08 -8.56 -10.86
CA VAL A 212 5.09 -8.24 -9.84
C VAL A 212 6.35 -7.65 -10.48
N ASN A 213 6.76 -8.16 -11.64
CA ASN A 213 7.86 -7.56 -12.39
C ASN A 213 7.54 -6.13 -12.84
N TYR A 214 6.32 -5.86 -13.32
CA TYR A 214 5.91 -4.49 -13.67
C TYR A 214 5.87 -3.57 -12.46
N LEU A 215 5.37 -4.03 -11.31
CA LEU A 215 5.40 -3.26 -10.06
C LEU A 215 6.84 -2.83 -9.71
N TYR A 216 7.79 -3.76 -9.83
CA TYR A 216 9.20 -3.49 -9.59
C TYR A 216 9.77 -2.46 -10.57
N GLN A 217 9.63 -2.70 -11.88
CA GLN A 217 10.14 -1.79 -12.91
C GLN A 217 9.51 -0.40 -12.81
N HIS A 218 8.20 -0.33 -12.61
CA HIS A 218 7.46 0.92 -12.39
C HIS A 218 8.03 1.72 -11.21
N THR A 219 8.44 1.05 -10.13
CA THR A 219 9.03 1.70 -8.95
C THR A 219 10.47 2.16 -9.23
N VAL A 220 11.29 1.32 -9.86
CA VAL A 220 12.67 1.64 -10.27
C VAL A 220 12.71 2.84 -11.21
N ASP A 221 11.86 2.87 -12.23
CA ASP A 221 11.78 3.96 -13.21
C ASP A 221 11.45 5.29 -12.53
N ARG A 222 10.52 5.27 -11.57
CA ARG A 222 10.12 6.48 -10.84
C ARG A 222 11.21 6.99 -9.91
N LEU A 223 11.92 6.12 -9.21
CA LEU A 223 13.04 6.49 -8.35
C LEU A 223 14.22 7.05 -9.16
N SER A 224 14.51 6.43 -10.30
CA SER A 224 15.65 6.79 -11.17
C SER A 224 15.56 8.23 -11.70
N ARG A 225 14.34 8.77 -11.89
CA ARG A 225 14.11 10.16 -12.33
C ARG A 225 14.66 11.23 -11.37
N PHE A 226 14.94 10.86 -10.13
CA PHE A 226 15.45 11.78 -9.10
C PHE A 226 16.95 11.59 -8.83
N ARG A 227 17.64 10.74 -9.61
CA ARG A 227 19.10 10.62 -9.52
C ARG A 227 19.81 11.74 -10.27
N PRO A 228 20.95 12.23 -9.76
CA PRO A 228 21.52 11.98 -8.43
C PRO A 228 20.96 12.91 -7.33
N THR A 229 19.98 13.76 -7.67
CA THR A 229 19.51 14.88 -6.86
C THR A 229 19.00 14.50 -5.47
N SER A 230 18.45 13.29 -5.31
CA SER A 230 17.95 12.80 -4.02
C SER A 230 18.76 11.62 -3.49
N ARG A 231 19.54 11.85 -2.42
CA ARG A 231 20.33 10.81 -1.74
C ARG A 231 19.44 9.68 -1.20
N ILE A 232 18.31 10.02 -0.58
CA ILE A 232 17.41 9.03 0.02
C ILE A 232 16.80 8.09 -1.04
N LEU A 233 16.37 8.63 -2.18
CA LEU A 233 15.81 7.80 -3.27
C LEU A 233 16.89 6.98 -3.99
N THR A 234 18.13 7.47 -3.97
CA THR A 234 19.28 6.71 -4.48
C THR A 234 19.53 5.47 -3.62
N GLN A 235 19.51 5.63 -2.29
CA GLN A 235 19.62 4.54 -1.33
C GLN A 235 18.44 3.55 -1.42
N ASP A 236 17.21 4.06 -1.55
CA ASP A 236 16.03 3.20 -1.73
C ASP A 236 16.15 2.33 -2.99
N LEU A 237 16.65 2.90 -4.07
CA LEU A 237 16.87 2.18 -5.31
C LEU A 237 18.00 1.14 -5.18
N GLU A 238 19.06 1.44 -4.44
CA GLU A 238 20.12 0.46 -4.12
C GLU A 238 19.57 -0.71 -3.30
N LEU A 239 18.73 -0.43 -2.29
CA LEU A 239 18.08 -1.46 -1.47
C LEU A 239 17.14 -2.36 -2.28
N LEU A 240 16.36 -1.76 -3.19
CA LEU A 240 15.47 -2.53 -4.08
C LEU A 240 16.23 -3.43 -5.05
N ASN A 241 17.40 -2.99 -5.53
CA ASN A 241 18.26 -3.78 -6.42
C ASN A 241 19.19 -4.75 -5.67
N MET A 242 19.14 -4.79 -4.34
CA MET A 242 20.02 -5.64 -3.56
C MET A 242 19.76 -7.12 -3.92
N PRO A 243 20.81 -7.93 -4.15
CA PRO A 243 20.63 -9.35 -4.44
C PRO A 243 20.18 -10.08 -3.16
N TRP A 244 18.86 -10.21 -3.03
CA TRP A 244 18.19 -11.01 -2.00
C TRP A 244 18.44 -12.54 -2.06
N PRO A 245 18.78 -13.22 -3.19
CA PRO A 245 18.69 -14.69 -3.26
C PRO A 245 19.67 -15.47 -2.37
N HIS A 246 20.64 -14.80 -1.72
CA HIS A 246 21.57 -15.44 -0.77
C HIS A 246 21.12 -15.32 0.71
N ILE A 247 20.02 -14.62 0.98
CA ILE A 247 19.50 -14.38 2.32
C ILE A 247 18.31 -15.31 2.55
N SER A 248 18.22 -15.96 3.71
CA SER A 248 17.06 -16.81 4.04
C SER A 248 15.76 -15.98 4.02
N PRO A 249 14.63 -16.50 3.51
CA PRO A 249 13.39 -15.72 3.40
C PRO A 249 12.92 -15.05 4.69
N ILE A 250 13.10 -15.73 5.83
CA ILE A 250 12.78 -15.17 7.15
C ILE A 250 13.66 -13.96 7.46
N LEU A 251 14.96 -14.03 7.16
CA LEU A 251 15.87 -12.90 7.38
C LEU A 251 15.57 -11.74 6.42
N GLN A 252 15.20 -12.02 5.17
CA GLN A 252 14.73 -10.99 4.23
C GLN A 252 13.51 -10.25 4.78
N LEU A 253 12.53 -11.01 5.28
CA LEU A 253 11.29 -10.49 5.85
C LEU A 253 11.56 -9.60 7.07
N ARG A 254 12.43 -10.03 7.99
CA ARG A 254 12.82 -9.24 9.16
C ARG A 254 13.54 -7.95 8.78
N LEU A 255 14.48 -8.02 7.83
CA LEU A 255 15.22 -6.85 7.36
C LEU A 255 14.29 -5.85 6.67
N ALA A 256 13.46 -6.31 5.74
CA ALA A 256 12.50 -5.48 5.04
C ALA A 256 11.50 -4.83 6.01
N ALA A 257 10.98 -5.58 6.98
CA ALA A 257 10.12 -5.03 8.03
C ALA A 257 10.85 -3.98 8.88
N THR A 258 12.15 -4.14 9.12
CA THR A 258 12.97 -3.17 9.88
C THR A 258 13.20 -1.88 9.11
N LEU A 259 13.38 -1.97 7.80
CA LEU A 259 13.58 -0.81 6.94
C LEU A 259 12.27 -0.08 6.61
N ALA A 260 11.16 -0.83 6.50
CA ALA A 260 9.87 -0.31 6.07
C ALA A 260 8.95 0.17 7.22
N VAL A 261 9.14 -0.34 8.45
CA VAL A 261 8.19 -0.16 9.58
C VAL A 261 8.85 0.29 10.87
#